data_AF-A0A510Y1C7-F1
#
_entry.id   AF-A0A510Y1C7-F1
#
_cell.length_a   1.000
_cell.length_b   1.000
_cell.length_c   1.000
_cell.angle_alpha   90.00
_cell.angle_beta   90.00
_cell.angle_gamma   90.00
#
_symmetry.space_group_name_H-M   'P 1'
#
loop_
_entity.id
_entity.type
_entity.pdbx_description
1 polymer ?
#
loop_
_entity_poly.entity_id
_entity_poly.type
_entity_poly.pdbx_seq_one_letter_code
_entity_poly.pdbx_strand_id
1 'polypeptide(L)'
;MEEIQKAIGTTKEVELGNGEIVEVKKLPLGNYAKLLMTLKNMPTDILKDLQGMEGNSDEGAIQLIFEVFGKSWEQIIEVIAIGSGITKKRLNEDNNIGLDGGIALFLAIYEVNNLEQVIGQVKNVMNRPKE
;
A
#
# COMPACT_ATOMS: atom_id res chain seq x y z
N MET A 1 -0.29 1.62 -31.42
CA MET A 1 -0.61 1.17 -30.05
C MET A 1 0.36 1.90 -29.14
N GLU A 2 0.03 3.12 -28.75
CA GLU A 2 0.88 3.89 -27.85
C GLU A 2 0.87 3.22 -26.48
N GLU A 3 2.05 2.83 -25.99
CA GLU A 3 2.25 2.48 -24.59
C GLU A 3 1.94 3.72 -23.76
N ILE A 4 0.75 3.79 -23.18
CA ILE A 4 0.46 4.75 -22.13
C ILE A 4 1.34 4.35 -20.95
N GLN A 5 2.48 5.03 -20.80
CA GLN A 5 3.25 5.03 -19.57
C GLN A 5 2.27 5.41 -18.45
N LYS A 6 1.92 4.43 -17.62
CA LYS A 6 1.05 4.58 -16.44
C LYS A 6 1.58 5.80 -15.66
N ALA A 7 0.93 6.94 -15.82
CA ALA A 7 1.35 8.17 -15.16
C ALA A 7 1.33 7.87 -13.66
N ILE A 8 2.50 7.82 -13.03
CA ILE A 8 2.57 7.65 -11.58
C ILE A 8 2.01 8.94 -11.01
N GLY A 9 0.70 8.98 -10.76
CA GLY A 9 0.04 10.13 -10.20
C GLY A 9 0.79 10.57 -8.96
N THR A 10 1.15 11.85 -8.88
CA THR A 10 1.84 12.39 -7.70
C THR A 10 0.93 12.40 -6.48
N THR A 11 -0.38 12.25 -6.72
CA THR A 11 -1.43 12.42 -5.74
C THR A 11 -2.66 11.58 -6.12
N LYS A 12 -3.42 11.10 -5.13
CA LYS A 12 -4.74 10.49 -5.28
C LYS A 12 -5.63 10.88 -4.09
N GLU A 13 -6.88 11.21 -4.37
CA GLU A 13 -7.87 11.55 -3.36
C GLU A 13 -8.66 10.30 -2.93
N VAL A 14 -8.92 10.18 -1.63
CA VAL A 14 -9.72 9.10 -1.03
C VAL A 14 -10.81 9.75 -0.19
N GLU A 15 -12.07 9.51 -0.57
CA GLU A 15 -13.23 9.93 0.21
C GLU A 15 -13.51 8.92 1.32
N LEU A 16 -13.66 9.41 2.55
CA LEU A 16 -14.00 8.62 3.75
C LEU A 16 -15.51 8.58 3.98
N GLY A 17 -15.97 7.74 4.90
CA GLY A 17 -17.41 7.52 5.16
C GLY A 17 -18.20 8.76 5.62
N ASN A 18 -17.52 9.81 6.07
CA ASN A 18 -18.11 11.10 6.44
C ASN A 18 -18.05 12.16 5.31
N GLY A 19 -17.59 11.80 4.12
CA GLY A 19 -17.35 12.73 3.00
C GLY A 19 -16.06 13.54 3.11
N GLU A 20 -15.20 13.26 4.09
CA GLU A 20 -13.87 13.86 4.17
C GLU A 20 -12.97 13.31 3.06
N ILE A 21 -12.26 14.19 2.37
CA ILE A 21 -11.30 13.82 1.33
C ILE A 21 -9.89 13.83 1.91
N VAL A 22 -9.24 12.67 1.88
CA VAL A 22 -7.83 12.51 2.23
C VAL A 22 -6.99 12.49 0.96
N GLU A 23 -6.01 13.38 0.90
CA GLU A 23 -5.08 13.48 -0.23
C GLU A 23 -3.83 12.61 0.03
N VAL A 24 -3.72 11.48 -0.67
CA VAL A 24 -2.55 10.59 -0.63
C VAL A 24 -1.53 11.07 -1.64
N LYS A 25 -0.30 11.37 -1.19
CA LYS A 25 0.77 11.93 -2.02
C LYS A 25 1.92 10.96 -2.20
N LYS A 26 2.70 11.19 -3.26
CA LYS A 26 3.98 10.53 -3.46
C LYS A 26 4.92 10.91 -2.33
N LEU A 27 5.44 9.88 -1.65
CA LEU A 27 6.22 10.08 -0.45
C LEU A 27 7.62 10.62 -0.78
N PRO A 28 8.14 11.55 0.04
CA PRO A 28 9.56 11.90 -0.01
C PRO A 28 10.41 10.69 0.39
N LEU A 29 11.63 10.58 -0.16
CA LEU A 29 12.50 9.42 0.00
C LEU A 29 12.65 8.94 1.45
N GLY A 30 12.76 9.84 2.43
CA GLY A 30 12.90 9.49 3.84
C GLY A 30 11.68 8.77 4.43
N ASN A 31 10.46 9.19 4.08
CA ASN A 31 9.24 8.50 4.51
C ASN A 31 9.02 7.22 3.70
N TYR A 32 9.41 7.23 2.44
CA TYR A 32 9.40 6.05 1.60
C TYR A 32 10.29 4.92 2.17
N ALA A 33 11.49 5.26 2.66
CA ALA A 33 12.38 4.31 3.30
C ALA A 33 11.74 3.67 4.56
N LYS A 34 11.01 4.46 5.36
CA LYS A 34 10.25 3.93 6.51
C LYS A 34 9.17 2.96 6.06
N LEU A 35 8.41 3.33 5.03
CA LEU A 35 7.37 2.48 4.46
C LEU A 35 7.96 1.14 3.98
N LEU A 36 9.11 1.15 3.31
CA LEU A 36 9.80 -0.07 2.89
C LEU A 36 10.27 -0.94 4.07
N MET A 37 10.74 -0.32 5.16
CA MET A 37 11.09 -1.07 6.38
C MET A 37 9.86 -1.72 7.03
N THR A 38 8.74 -1.01 7.09
CA THR A 38 7.47 -1.56 7.58
C THR A 38 7.02 -2.74 6.73
N LEU A 39 7.08 -2.62 5.40
CA LEU A 39 6.75 -3.73 4.48
C LEU A 39 7.69 -4.91 4.67
N LYS A 40 9.01 -4.70 4.83
CA LYS A 40 9.98 -5.76 5.09
C LYS A 40 9.64 -6.57 6.35
N ASN A 41 9.01 -5.96 7.34
CA ASN A 41 8.61 -6.60 8.58
C ASN A 41 7.29 -7.37 8.47
N MET A 42 6.59 -7.29 7.33
CA MET A 42 5.43 -8.14 7.07
C MET A 42 5.86 -9.60 6.81
N PRO A 43 4.99 -10.58 7.11
CA PRO A 43 5.22 -11.97 6.75
C PRO A 43 5.53 -12.14 5.26
N THR A 44 6.42 -13.08 4.93
CA THR A 44 6.90 -13.26 3.54
C THR A 44 5.81 -13.77 2.59
N ASP A 45 4.83 -14.51 3.10
CA ASP A 45 3.60 -14.90 2.39
C ASP A 45 2.79 -13.65 1.98
N ILE A 46 2.55 -12.74 2.93
CA ILE A 46 1.84 -11.47 2.68
C ILE A 46 2.54 -10.60 1.62
N LEU A 47 3.87 -10.54 1.66
CA LEU A 47 4.65 -9.82 0.65
C LEU A 47 4.62 -10.46 -0.74
N LYS A 48 4.25 -11.73 -0.87
CA LYS A 48 4.00 -12.38 -2.16
C LYS A 48 2.58 -12.09 -2.63
N ASP A 49 1.63 -12.14 -1.70
CA ASP A 49 0.21 -11.88 -1.96
C ASP A 49 -0.01 -10.47 -2.51
N LEU A 50 0.66 -9.45 -1.94
CA LEU A 50 0.61 -8.07 -2.42
C LEU A 50 1.16 -7.90 -3.84
N GLN A 51 2.15 -8.70 -4.25
CA GLN A 51 2.69 -8.65 -5.61
C GLN A 51 1.78 -9.30 -6.65
N GLY A 52 0.92 -10.23 -6.21
CA GLY A 52 -0.05 -10.87 -7.09
C GLY A 52 -1.27 -9.99 -7.40
N MET A 53 -1.42 -8.84 -6.73
CA MET A 53 -2.67 -8.06 -6.79
C MET A 53 -3.00 -7.47 -8.17
N GLU A 54 -2.02 -7.02 -8.98
CA GLU A 54 -2.30 -6.46 -10.32
C GLU A 54 -2.66 -7.54 -11.38
N GLY A 55 -2.56 -8.83 -11.06
CA GLY A 55 -2.78 -9.94 -12.00
C GLY A 55 -3.95 -10.88 -11.69
N ASN A 56 -4.67 -10.66 -10.59
CA ASN A 56 -5.78 -11.53 -10.18
C ASN A 56 -7.13 -11.01 -10.67
N SER A 57 -8.11 -11.91 -10.82
CA SER A 57 -9.51 -11.52 -10.96
C SER A 57 -9.95 -10.70 -9.75
N ASP A 58 -10.95 -9.82 -9.92
CA ASP A 58 -11.44 -8.91 -8.87
C ASP A 58 -11.73 -9.64 -7.55
N GLU A 59 -12.28 -10.86 -7.60
CA GLU A 59 -12.55 -11.71 -6.43
C GLU A 59 -11.27 -12.22 -5.73
N GLY A 60 -10.25 -12.61 -6.49
CA GLY A 60 -8.97 -13.07 -5.93
C GLY A 60 -8.18 -11.93 -5.28
N ALA A 61 -8.22 -10.73 -5.87
CA ALA A 61 -7.60 -9.55 -5.29
C ALA A 61 -8.24 -9.14 -3.95
N ILE A 62 -9.58 -9.23 -3.84
CA ILE A 62 -10.31 -8.95 -2.60
C ILE A 62 -9.90 -9.93 -1.49
N GLN A 63 -9.82 -11.23 -1.80
CA GLN A 63 -9.44 -12.23 -0.80
C GLN A 63 -8.01 -12.00 -0.29
N LEU A 64 -7.07 -11.68 -1.18
CA LEU A 64 -5.69 -11.33 -0.79
C LEU A 64 -5.66 -10.09 0.11
N ILE A 65 -6.41 -9.04 -0.22
CA ILE A 65 -6.50 -7.84 0.64
C ILE A 65 -6.99 -8.21 2.04
N PHE A 66 -8.04 -9.02 2.16
CA PHE A 66 -8.55 -9.44 3.47
C PHE A 66 -7.56 -10.29 4.26
N GLU A 67 -6.82 -11.19 3.60
CA GLU A 67 -5.77 -11.98 4.25
C GLU A 67 -4.63 -11.10 4.75
N VAL A 68 -4.17 -10.14 3.95
CA VAL A 68 -3.14 -9.16 4.32
C VAL A 68 -3.62 -8.36 5.54
N PHE A 69 -4.84 -7.82 5.50
CA PHE A 69 -5.44 -7.06 6.59
C PHE A 69 -5.66 -7.88 7.86
N GLY A 70 -6.05 -9.16 7.74
CA GLY A 70 -6.24 -10.04 8.88
C GLY A 70 -4.94 -10.48 9.57
N LYS A 71 -3.87 -10.71 8.80
CA LYS A 71 -2.59 -11.20 9.33
C LYS A 71 -1.62 -10.09 9.74
N SER A 72 -1.71 -8.92 9.10
CA SER A 72 -0.70 -7.84 9.22
C SER A 72 -1.33 -6.48 9.51
N TRP A 73 -2.40 -6.46 10.30
CA TRP A 73 -3.15 -5.23 10.61
C TRP A 73 -2.26 -4.11 11.14
N GLU A 74 -1.43 -4.37 12.15
CA GLU A 74 -0.53 -3.37 12.75
C GLU A 74 0.44 -2.76 11.73
N GLN A 75 0.99 -3.59 10.84
CA GLN A 75 1.89 -3.15 9.78
C GLN A 75 1.14 -2.36 8.71
N ILE A 76 -0.09 -2.73 8.38
CA ILE A 76 -0.94 -1.97 7.46
C ILE A 76 -1.28 -0.60 8.04
N ILE A 77 -1.68 -0.52 9.31
CA ILE A 77 -1.92 0.75 9.98
C ILE A 77 -0.67 1.64 9.93
N GLU A 78 0.51 1.05 10.08
CA GLU A 78 1.75 1.80 9.93
C GLU A 78 2.02 2.25 8.49
N VAL A 79 1.79 1.40 7.48
CA VAL A 79 1.89 1.79 6.07
C VAL A 79 0.93 2.93 5.75
N ILE A 80 -0.32 2.83 6.19
CA ILE A 80 -1.34 3.86 5.98
C ILE A 80 -0.93 5.14 6.68
N ALA A 81 -0.47 5.09 7.93
CA ALA A 81 -0.04 6.27 8.66
C ALA A 81 1.12 7.00 7.98
N ILE A 82 2.11 6.24 7.47
CA ILE A 82 3.25 6.81 6.74
C ILE A 82 2.80 7.40 5.39
N GLY A 83 1.96 6.67 4.65
CA GLY A 83 1.55 7.01 3.28
C GLY A 83 0.52 8.13 3.19
N SER A 84 -0.41 8.22 4.15
CA SER A 84 -1.49 9.21 4.20
C SER A 84 -1.17 10.42 5.09
N GLY A 85 -0.22 10.28 6.02
CA GLY A 85 0.02 11.27 7.08
C GLY A 85 -1.03 11.23 8.22
N ILE A 86 -2.01 10.32 8.16
CA ILE A 86 -2.98 10.13 9.25
C ILE A 86 -2.29 9.48 10.46
N THR A 87 -2.62 9.92 11.67
CA THR A 87 -2.06 9.32 12.88
C THR A 87 -2.60 7.91 13.11
N LYS A 88 -1.77 7.00 13.64
CA LYS A 88 -2.20 5.64 14.01
C LYS A 88 -3.39 5.64 14.97
N LYS A 89 -3.46 6.63 15.88
CA LYS A 89 -4.59 6.78 16.79
C LYS A 89 -5.89 6.97 16.01
N ARG A 90 -5.90 7.92 15.07
CA ARG A 90 -7.07 8.19 14.24
C ARG A 90 -7.44 6.97 13.39
N LEU A 91 -6.47 6.30 12.77
CA LEU A 91 -6.74 5.09 11.97
C LEU A 91 -7.42 3.96 12.76
N ASN A 92 -7.14 3.84 14.06
CA ASN A 92 -7.73 2.79 14.90
C ASN A 92 -9.05 3.18 15.56
N GLU A 93 -9.29 4.49 15.79
CA GLU A 93 -10.42 4.96 16.60
C GLU A 93 -11.52 5.66 15.76
N ASP A 94 -11.22 6.08 14.53
CA ASP A 94 -12.16 6.81 13.68
C ASP A 94 -13.03 5.87 12.86
N ASN A 95 -14.28 5.71 13.30
CA ASN A 95 -15.28 4.88 12.61
C ASN A 95 -15.59 5.35 11.18
N ASN A 96 -15.24 6.57 10.81
CA ASN A 96 -15.44 7.07 9.44
C ASN A 96 -14.37 6.57 8.46
N ILE A 97 -13.26 6.03 8.98
CA ILE A 97 -12.24 5.38 8.16
C ILE A 97 -12.66 3.92 7.94
N GLY A 98 -12.99 3.20 9.00
CA GLY A 98 -13.44 1.81 8.90
C GLY A 98 -12.44 0.92 8.16
N LEU A 99 -12.89 -0.30 7.80
CA LEU A 99 -12.09 -1.22 7.00
C LEU A 99 -12.04 -0.78 5.53
N ASP A 100 -13.15 -0.30 5.01
CA ASP A 100 -13.33 0.16 3.64
C ASP A 100 -12.44 1.37 3.31
N GLY A 101 -12.45 2.41 4.14
CA GLY A 101 -11.53 3.54 3.99
C GLY A 101 -10.07 3.13 4.24
N GLY A 102 -9.81 2.21 5.17
CA GLY A 102 -8.47 1.64 5.37
C GLY A 102 -7.93 0.96 4.11
N ILE A 103 -8.74 0.15 3.43
CA ILE A 103 -8.40 -0.49 2.16
C ILE A 103 -8.20 0.55 1.06
N ALA A 104 -9.10 1.53 0.92
CA ALA A 104 -8.99 2.58 -0.09
C ALA A 104 -7.70 3.40 0.07
N LEU A 105 -7.36 3.78 1.31
CA LEU A 105 -6.12 4.48 1.63
C LEU A 105 -4.90 3.62 1.30
N PHE A 106 -4.89 2.34 1.68
CA PHE A 106 -3.79 1.43 1.38
C PHE A 106 -3.56 1.31 -0.13
N LEU A 107 -4.63 1.08 -0.91
CA LEU A 107 -4.55 0.97 -2.37
C LEU A 107 -4.06 2.28 -3.01
N ALA A 108 -4.56 3.42 -2.55
CA ALA A 108 -4.11 4.71 -3.03
C ALA A 108 -2.61 4.92 -2.75
N ILE A 109 -2.14 4.54 -1.57
CA ILE A 109 -0.72 4.60 -1.22
C ILE A 109 0.09 3.66 -2.11
N TYR A 110 -0.39 2.43 -2.32
CA TYR A 110 0.26 1.43 -3.16
C TYR A 110 0.48 1.93 -4.59
N GLU A 111 -0.55 2.53 -5.17
CA GLU A 111 -0.54 3.06 -6.53
C GLU A 111 0.33 4.32 -6.67
N VAL A 112 0.07 5.35 -5.87
CA VAL A 112 0.76 6.65 -5.94
C VAL A 112 2.27 6.51 -5.69
N ASN A 113 2.63 5.58 -4.80
CA ASN A 113 4.03 5.30 -4.47
C ASN A 113 4.65 4.21 -5.34
N ASN A 114 3.91 3.58 -6.25
CA ASN A 114 4.40 2.53 -7.14
C ASN A 114 5.12 1.41 -6.37
N LEU A 115 4.49 0.95 -5.28
CA LEU A 115 5.10 0.00 -4.35
C LEU A 115 5.42 -1.34 -5.02
N GLU A 116 4.59 -1.78 -5.97
CA GLU A 116 4.82 -3.00 -6.74
C GLU A 116 6.20 -3.02 -7.40
N GLN A 117 6.49 -2.01 -8.22
CA GLN A 117 7.75 -1.94 -8.96
C GLN A 117 8.95 -1.83 -8.01
N VAL A 118 8.81 -1.07 -6.92
CA VAL A 118 9.91 -0.91 -5.96
C VAL A 118 10.19 -2.22 -5.22
N ILE A 119 9.15 -2.92 -4.75
CA ILE A 119 9.32 -4.24 -4.11
C ILE A 119 9.94 -5.23 -5.10
N GLY A 120 9.49 -5.22 -6.37
CA GLY A 120 10.06 -6.04 -7.44
C GLY A 120 11.56 -5.78 -7.67
N GLN A 121 11.95 -4.51 -7.80
CA GLN A 121 13.35 -4.10 -7.96
C GLN A 121 14.22 -4.52 -6.77
N VAL A 122 13.73 -4.33 -5.54
CA VAL A 122 14.46 -4.73 -4.32
C VAL A 122 14.67 -6.25 -4.26
N LYS A 123 13.64 -7.05 -4.58
CA LYS A 123 13.78 -8.52 -4.64
C LYS A 123 14.79 -8.95 -5.70
N ASN A 124 14.76 -8.34 -6.89
CA ASN A 124 15.71 -8.66 -7.95
C ASN A 124 17.17 -8.40 -7.55
N VAL A 125 17.42 -7.36 -6.76
CA VAL A 125 18.75 -7.09 -6.21
C VAL A 125 19.15 -8.10 -5.14
N MET A 126 18.24 -8.47 -4.23
CA MET A 126 18.53 -9.43 -3.15
C MET A 126 18.71 -10.87 -3.65
N ASN A 127 18.01 -11.25 -4.72
CA ASN A 127 18.07 -12.59 -5.30
C ASN A 127 19.15 -12.73 -6.39
N ARG A 128 19.91 -11.67 -6.68
CA ARG A 128 21.09 -11.81 -7.55
C ARG A 128 22.09 -12.76 -6.88
N PRO A 129 22.55 -13.82 -7.56
CA PRO A 129 23.65 -14.64 -7.05
C PRO A 129 24.84 -13.70 -6.79
N LYS A 130 25.42 -13.80 -5.60
CA LYS A 130 26.67 -13.08 -5.29
C LYS A 130 27.74 -13.65 -6.21
N GLU A 131 28.30 -12.82 -7.07
CA GLU A 131 29.55 -13.12 -7.80
C GLU A 131 30.70 -13.34 -6.83
#